data_AF-F8SRG8-F1
#
_entry.id   AF-F8SRG8-F1
#
_cell.length_a   1.000
_cell.length_b   1.000
_cell.length_c   1.000
_cell.angle_alpha   90.00
_cell.angle_beta   90.00
_cell.angle_gamma   90.00
#
_symmetry.space_group_name_H-M   'P 1'
#
loop_
_entity.id
_entity.type
_entity.pdbx_description
1 polymer ?
#
loop_
_entity_poly.entity_id
_entity_poly.type
_entity_poly.pdbx_seq_one_letter_code
_entity_poly.pdbx_strand_id
1 'polypeptide(L)'
;NKVCVWKITVAQGYHVGLTFQSFEIERHDSCAYDYLEVRDGNSENSPLLGRFCGYDKPDDIKTSSNQLWMKFVSDGSVNKAGFAANFFKEMDECSKPDNGRCEQRCVNTLGSYKCACDPGYELAADKRSCEAACGGFITKLNGSITSPGWPREYPPNKNCIWQLVAPTQYRITLLFDVFETEGND
;
A
#
# COMPACT_ATOMS: atom_id res chain seq x y z
N ASN A 1 -28.08 -14.73 23.89
CA ASN A 1 -27.89 -15.12 22.47
C ASN A 1 -28.42 -14.05 21.54
N LYS A 2 -27.53 -13.44 20.75
CA LYS A 2 -27.90 -12.53 19.65
C LYS A 2 -27.21 -12.98 18.37
N VAL A 3 -27.91 -12.83 17.24
CA VAL A 3 -27.38 -13.10 15.90
C VAL A 3 -27.60 -11.87 15.04
N CYS A 4 -26.54 -11.37 14.45
CA CYS A 4 -26.56 -10.23 13.54
C CYS A 4 -25.95 -10.66 12.21
N VAL A 5 -26.61 -10.33 11.09
CA VAL A 5 -26.16 -10.69 9.75
C VAL A 5 -26.10 -9.44 8.89
N TRP A 6 -24.99 -9.26 8.17
CA TRP A 6 -24.82 -8.19 7.21
C TRP A 6 -24.47 -8.77 5.84
N LYS A 7 -25.03 -8.13 4.81
CA LYS A 7 -24.73 -8.38 3.41
C LYS A 7 -24.16 -7.11 2.81
N ILE A 8 -22.91 -7.16 2.40
CA ILE A 8 -22.21 -6.04 1.78
C ILE A 8 -22.11 -6.33 0.30
N THR A 9 -22.45 -5.35 -0.54
CA THR A 9 -22.36 -5.46 -1.99
C THR A 9 -21.77 -4.19 -2.55
N VAL A 10 -20.75 -4.33 -3.39
CA VAL A 10 -20.14 -3.24 -4.14
C VAL A 10 -20.53 -3.35 -5.62
N ALA A 11 -20.18 -2.32 -6.39
CA ALA A 11 -20.44 -2.28 -7.82
C ALA A 11 -19.84 -3.51 -8.54
N GLN A 12 -20.48 -3.91 -9.64
CA GLN A 12 -19.99 -5.01 -10.46
C GLN A 12 -18.59 -4.72 -11.00
N GLY A 13 -17.74 -5.75 -11.07
CA GLY A 13 -16.33 -5.61 -11.46
C GLY A 13 -15.39 -5.17 -10.33
N TYR A 14 -15.91 -4.96 -9.12
CA TYR A 14 -15.16 -4.75 -7.89
C TYR A 14 -15.36 -5.92 -6.94
N HIS A 15 -14.45 -6.02 -5.97
CA HIS A 15 -14.51 -6.93 -4.84
C HIS A 15 -14.78 -6.16 -3.55
N VAL A 16 -15.22 -6.85 -2.51
CA VAL A 16 -15.31 -6.28 -1.17
C VAL A 16 -14.01 -6.58 -0.46
N GLY A 17 -13.33 -5.55 0.05
CA GLY A 17 -12.33 -5.76 1.06
C GLY A 17 -12.81 -5.30 2.44
N LEU A 18 -12.29 -5.93 3.48
CA LEU A 18 -12.69 -5.75 4.87
C LEU A 18 -11.44 -5.66 5.75
N THR A 19 -11.36 -4.60 6.56
CA THR A 19 -10.33 -4.40 7.57
C THR A 19 -10.99 -4.25 8.93
N PHE A 20 -10.29 -4.68 9.97
CA PHE A 20 -10.69 -4.47 11.36
C PHE A 20 -9.90 -3.33 11.99
N GLN A 21 -10.57 -2.44 12.72
CA GLN A 21 -9.95 -1.38 13.55
C GLN A 21 -9.74 -1.87 14.99
N SER A 22 -10.67 -2.67 15.49
CA SER A 22 -10.60 -3.32 16.81
C SER A 22 -11.31 -4.67 16.76
N PHE A 23 -10.84 -5.63 17.56
CA PHE A 23 -11.42 -6.96 17.61
C PHE A 23 -11.24 -7.58 19.00
N GLU A 24 -12.34 -7.72 19.73
CA GLU A 24 -12.41 -8.30 21.07
C GLU A 24 -13.71 -9.12 21.19
N ILE A 25 -13.61 -10.40 20.87
CA ILE A 25 -14.68 -11.38 20.99
C ILE A 25 -14.26 -12.43 22.02
N GLU A 26 -15.20 -13.08 22.70
CA GLU A 26 -14.88 -14.15 23.65
C GLU A 26 -13.93 -15.19 23.03
N ARG A 27 -12.83 -15.50 23.71
CA ARG A 27 -11.81 -16.42 23.20
C ARG A 27 -12.24 -17.87 23.45
N HIS A 28 -12.24 -18.67 22.41
CA HIS A 28 -12.42 -20.13 22.49
C HIS A 28 -11.63 -20.81 21.38
N ASP A 29 -11.05 -22.00 21.63
CA ASP A 29 -10.16 -22.67 20.68
C ASP A 29 -10.81 -22.97 19.32
N SER A 30 -12.13 -23.22 19.32
CA SER A 30 -12.93 -23.44 18.11
C SER A 30 -13.93 -22.31 17.78
N CYS A 31 -13.89 -21.20 18.53
CA CYS A 31 -14.86 -20.10 18.43
C CYS A 31 -16.33 -20.57 18.51
N ALA A 32 -16.61 -21.51 19.42
CA ALA A 32 -17.92 -22.16 19.54
C ALA A 32 -18.98 -21.28 20.25
N TYR A 33 -18.54 -20.37 21.11
CA TYR A 33 -19.37 -19.42 21.85
C TYR A 33 -19.62 -18.18 20.99
N ASP A 34 -18.99 -17.04 21.31
CA ASP A 34 -19.05 -15.86 20.47
C ASP A 34 -18.11 -15.97 19.26
N TYR A 35 -18.58 -15.55 18.09
CA TYR A 35 -17.75 -15.53 16.88
C TYR A 35 -18.27 -14.57 15.80
N LEU A 36 -17.33 -14.12 14.99
CA LEU A 36 -17.60 -13.48 13.71
C LEU A 36 -17.26 -14.45 12.57
N GLU A 37 -18.24 -14.70 11.71
CA GLU A 37 -18.11 -15.54 10.51
C GLU A 37 -18.17 -14.64 9.27
N VAL A 38 -17.22 -14.80 8.35
CA VAL A 38 -17.13 -14.02 7.11
C VAL A 38 -17.07 -14.97 5.91
N ARG A 39 -17.87 -14.69 4.87
CA ARG A 39 -18.01 -15.54 3.67
C ARG A 39 -17.92 -14.74 2.37
N ASP A 40 -17.41 -15.40 1.33
CA ASP A 40 -17.23 -14.84 -0.01
C ASP A 40 -18.50 -15.02 -0.87
N GLY A 41 -19.35 -14.00 -0.89
CA GLY A 41 -20.63 -14.03 -1.57
C GLY A 41 -21.74 -13.41 -0.73
N ASN A 42 -22.98 -13.80 -0.99
CA ASN A 42 -24.16 -13.11 -0.46
C ASN A 42 -25.01 -13.94 0.53
N SER A 43 -24.56 -15.13 0.89
CA SER A 43 -25.35 -16.09 1.67
C SER A 43 -24.51 -16.88 2.68
N GLU A 44 -25.20 -17.58 3.57
CA GLU A 44 -24.59 -18.51 4.52
C GLU A 44 -23.94 -19.75 3.87
N ASN A 45 -24.33 -20.07 2.64
CA ASN A 45 -23.78 -21.19 1.87
C ASN A 45 -22.57 -20.78 1.02
N SER A 46 -22.24 -19.49 1.00
CA SER A 46 -21.05 -18.97 0.33
C SER A 46 -19.76 -19.53 0.96
N PRO A 47 -18.67 -19.67 0.19
CA PRO A 47 -17.38 -20.13 0.71
C PRO A 47 -16.95 -19.39 1.99
N LEU A 48 -16.49 -20.13 2.99
CA LEU A 48 -16.04 -19.57 4.26
C LEU A 48 -14.67 -18.91 4.08
N LEU A 49 -14.59 -17.62 4.38
CA LEU A 49 -13.31 -16.89 4.43
C LEU A 49 -12.66 -17.01 5.81
N GLY A 50 -13.48 -17.03 6.87
CA GLY A 50 -12.99 -17.35 8.19
C GLY A 50 -14.06 -17.26 9.27
N ARG A 51 -13.72 -17.83 10.42
CA ARG A 51 -14.46 -17.72 11.67
C ARG A 51 -13.49 -17.26 12.74
N PHE A 52 -13.82 -16.15 13.40
CA PHE A 52 -12.89 -15.40 14.22
C PHE A 52 -13.48 -15.16 15.61
N CYS A 53 -12.62 -15.26 16.62
CA CYS A 53 -12.93 -14.94 18.02
C CYS A 53 -11.62 -14.63 18.77
N GLY A 54 -11.70 -14.14 20.00
CA GLY A 54 -10.53 -13.69 20.76
C GLY A 54 -10.16 -12.22 20.54
N TYR A 55 -8.89 -11.89 20.76
CA TYR A 55 -8.37 -10.52 20.80
C TYR A 55 -7.40 -10.19 19.65
N ASP A 56 -6.94 -11.21 18.94
CA ASP A 56 -6.06 -11.03 17.79
C ASP A 56 -6.91 -10.56 16.61
N LYS A 57 -6.56 -9.39 16.07
CA LYS A 57 -7.24 -8.82 14.91
C LYS A 57 -7.08 -9.76 13.72
N PRO A 58 -8.17 -10.13 13.01
CA PRO A 58 -8.05 -10.86 11.77
C PRO A 58 -7.24 -10.09 10.73
N ASP A 59 -6.51 -10.84 9.91
CA ASP A 59 -5.89 -10.31 8.69
C ASP A 59 -6.96 -9.68 7.79
N ASP A 60 -6.50 -8.78 6.94
CA ASP A 60 -7.40 -8.11 6.01
C ASP A 60 -7.98 -9.09 4.99
N ILE A 61 -9.28 -9.00 4.76
CA ILE A 61 -10.04 -9.96 3.94
C ILE A 61 -10.40 -9.30 2.61
N LYS A 62 -10.25 -10.05 1.51
CA LYS A 62 -10.68 -9.67 0.15
C LYS A 62 -11.54 -10.79 -0.43
N THR A 63 -12.71 -10.44 -0.97
CA THR A 63 -13.59 -11.40 -1.65
C THR A 63 -13.19 -11.62 -3.11
N SER A 64 -13.59 -12.75 -3.68
CA SER A 64 -13.51 -13.00 -5.13
C SER A 64 -14.74 -12.48 -5.87
N SER A 65 -15.88 -12.36 -5.19
CA SER A 65 -17.11 -11.75 -5.74
C SER A 65 -17.25 -10.27 -5.35
N ASN A 66 -18.27 -9.58 -5.88
CA ASN A 66 -18.62 -8.23 -5.46
C ASN A 66 -19.50 -8.19 -4.19
N GLN A 67 -19.60 -9.32 -3.48
CA GLN A 67 -20.48 -9.47 -2.32
C GLN A 67 -19.74 -10.14 -1.16
N LEU A 68 -20.05 -9.70 0.06
CA LEU A 68 -19.56 -10.30 1.30
C LEU A 68 -20.75 -10.54 2.23
N TRP A 69 -20.77 -11.71 2.85
CA TRP A 69 -21.74 -12.05 3.87
C TRP A 69 -21.02 -12.23 5.19
N MET A 70 -21.49 -11.57 6.25
CA MET A 70 -20.91 -11.69 7.59
C MET A 70 -21.99 -11.90 8.63
N LYS A 71 -21.68 -12.73 9.63
CA LYS A 71 -22.57 -13.07 10.74
C LYS A 71 -21.82 -13.04 12.04
N PHE A 72 -22.31 -12.25 12.99
CA PHE A 72 -21.86 -12.26 14.37
C PHE A 72 -22.87 -13.01 15.23
N VAL A 73 -22.36 -13.93 16.05
CA VAL A 73 -23.15 -14.68 17.04
C VAL A 73 -22.54 -14.43 18.40
N SER A 74 -23.40 -14.16 19.39
CA SER A 74 -23.03 -14.13 20.81
C SER A 74 -23.91 -15.08 21.62
N ASP A 75 -23.37 -15.66 22.69
CA ASP A 75 -24.05 -16.59 23.57
C ASP A 75 -24.76 -15.90 24.75
N GLY A 76 -24.95 -16.57 25.89
CA GLY A 76 -25.63 -16.06 27.08
C GLY A 76 -24.71 -15.46 28.15
N SER A 77 -23.40 -15.53 27.97
CA SER A 77 -22.38 -15.21 28.97
C SER A 77 -21.16 -14.49 28.36
N VAL A 78 -20.26 -13.99 29.21
CA VAL A 78 -18.97 -13.36 28.83
C VAL A 78 -19.02 -12.35 27.67
N ASN A 79 -19.53 -11.16 27.94
CA ASN A 79 -19.54 -10.08 26.94
C ASN A 79 -18.16 -9.41 26.80
N LYS A 80 -17.84 -8.96 25.58
CA LYS A 80 -16.63 -8.19 25.23
C LYS A 80 -17.00 -6.93 24.43
N ALA A 81 -16.00 -6.11 24.10
CA ALA A 81 -16.21 -4.88 23.34
C ALA A 81 -16.69 -5.13 21.90
N GLY A 82 -16.51 -6.34 21.35
CA GLY A 82 -16.93 -6.71 20.02
C GLY A 82 -15.89 -6.32 18.97
N PHE A 83 -16.34 -5.90 17.79
CA PHE A 83 -15.45 -5.54 16.68
C PHE A 83 -15.88 -4.23 16.02
N ALA A 84 -14.91 -3.51 15.48
CA ALA A 84 -15.13 -2.39 14.56
C ALA A 84 -14.41 -2.71 13.26
N ALA A 85 -15.15 -2.68 12.14
CA ALA A 85 -14.62 -3.03 10.84
C ALA A 85 -15.00 -1.99 9.78
N ASN A 86 -14.08 -1.75 8.84
CA ASN A 86 -14.31 -0.94 7.66
C ASN A 86 -14.33 -1.83 6.44
N PHE A 87 -15.28 -1.59 5.54
CA PHE A 87 -15.29 -2.20 4.23
C PHE A 87 -15.06 -1.15 3.15
N PHE A 88 -14.52 -1.57 2.01
CA PHE A 88 -14.26 -0.71 0.86
C PHE A 88 -14.44 -1.50 -0.42
N LYS A 89 -14.68 -0.76 -1.51
CA LYS A 89 -14.58 -1.33 -2.86
C LYS A 89 -13.11 -1.63 -3.14
N GLU A 90 -12.86 -2.80 -3.68
CA GLU A 90 -11.51 -3.30 -3.95
C GLU A 90 -11.41 -3.66 -5.43
N MET A 91 -10.36 -3.19 -6.09
CA MET A 91 -10.01 -3.53 -7.47
C MET A 91 -8.50 -3.53 -7.55
N ASP A 92 -7.91 -4.42 -8.34
CA ASP A 92 -6.49 -4.31 -8.64
C ASP A 92 -6.31 -3.39 -9.86
N GLU A 93 -6.06 -2.11 -9.62
CA GLU A 93 -5.80 -1.15 -10.70
C GLU A 93 -4.46 -1.39 -11.39
N CYS A 94 -3.51 -2.08 -10.74
CA CYS A 94 -2.21 -2.39 -11.32
C CYS A 94 -2.28 -3.52 -12.35
N SER A 95 -3.25 -4.43 -12.19
CA SER A 95 -3.55 -5.46 -13.18
C SER A 95 -4.27 -4.94 -14.43
N LYS A 96 -4.61 -3.65 -14.49
CA LYS A 96 -5.15 -3.02 -15.71
C LYS A 96 -4.04 -2.81 -16.75
N PRO A 97 -4.39 -2.76 -18.05
CA PRO A 97 -3.41 -2.54 -19.12
C PRO A 97 -2.60 -1.26 -18.99
N ASP A 98 -3.10 -0.25 -18.27
CA ASP A 98 -2.45 1.03 -18.06
C ASP A 98 -1.55 1.09 -16.82
N ASN A 99 -1.29 -0.04 -16.12
CA ASN A 99 -0.44 -0.08 -14.91
C ASN A 99 -0.90 0.94 -13.84
N GLY A 100 -2.22 1.09 -13.64
CA GLY A 100 -2.78 2.13 -12.76
C GLY A 100 -2.46 3.58 -13.21
N ARG A 101 -1.97 3.76 -14.44
CA ARG A 101 -1.35 4.98 -14.96
C ARG A 101 -0.19 5.48 -14.10
N CYS A 102 0.58 4.54 -13.57
CA CYS A 102 1.87 4.81 -12.94
C CYS A 102 2.96 4.77 -14.01
N GLU A 103 3.89 5.72 -13.97
CA GLU A 103 4.99 5.78 -14.93
C GLU A 103 5.91 4.56 -14.84
N GLN A 104 6.25 4.15 -13.61
CA GLN A 104 7.11 3.00 -13.35
C GLN A 104 6.33 1.87 -12.66
N ARG A 105 6.26 1.88 -11.33
CA ARG A 105 5.70 0.76 -10.56
C ARG A 105 4.36 1.12 -9.96
N CYS A 106 3.34 0.32 -10.26
CA CYS A 106 2.07 0.36 -9.54
C CYS A 106 2.10 -0.59 -8.33
N VAL A 107 1.58 -0.14 -7.20
CA VAL A 107 1.45 -0.93 -5.97
C VAL A 107 -0.02 -0.98 -5.59
N ASN A 108 -0.64 -2.14 -5.78
CA ASN A 108 -2.02 -2.34 -5.36
C ASN A 108 -2.07 -2.32 -3.83
N THR A 109 -3.06 -1.63 -3.29
CA THR A 109 -3.32 -1.57 -1.86
C THR A 109 -4.76 -1.93 -1.61
N LEU A 110 -5.09 -2.15 -0.35
CA LEU A 110 -6.44 -2.53 0.00
C LEU A 110 -7.35 -1.29 0.02
N GLY A 111 -8.31 -1.25 -0.91
CA GLY A 111 -9.23 -0.16 -1.20
C GLY A 111 -8.70 0.91 -2.15
N SER A 112 -7.48 0.79 -2.66
CA SER A 112 -6.84 1.76 -3.54
C SER A 112 -5.55 1.23 -4.17
N TYR A 113 -4.75 2.10 -4.78
CA TYR A 113 -3.39 1.79 -5.23
C TYR A 113 -2.52 3.04 -5.12
N LYS A 114 -1.21 2.86 -5.24
CA LYS A 114 -0.26 3.97 -5.32
C LYS A 114 0.83 3.69 -6.34
N CYS A 115 1.33 4.75 -6.96
CA CYS A 115 2.52 4.66 -7.79
C CYS A 115 3.79 4.74 -6.92
N ALA A 116 4.83 4.09 -7.39
CA ALA A 116 6.14 4.09 -6.79
C ALA A 116 7.20 4.07 -7.89
N CYS A 117 8.41 4.49 -7.53
CA CYS A 117 9.50 4.62 -8.47
C CYS A 117 10.60 3.60 -8.20
N ASP A 118 11.36 3.29 -9.23
CA ASP A 118 12.54 2.45 -9.19
C ASP A 118 13.71 3.17 -8.49
N PRO A 119 14.71 2.45 -7.97
CA PRO A 119 15.86 3.07 -7.32
C PRO A 119 16.53 4.13 -8.21
N GLY A 120 16.79 5.32 -7.66
CA GLY A 120 17.31 6.48 -8.40
C GLY A 120 16.24 7.45 -8.89
N TYR A 121 14.96 7.17 -8.62
CA TYR A 121 13.83 8.03 -8.93
C TYR A 121 12.99 8.32 -7.69
N GLU A 122 12.30 9.45 -7.70
CA GLU A 122 11.33 9.87 -6.68
C GLU A 122 9.98 10.19 -7.33
N LEU A 123 8.91 9.99 -6.57
CA LEU A 123 7.55 10.21 -7.06
C LEU A 123 7.29 11.71 -7.22
N ALA A 124 6.87 12.10 -8.43
CA ALA A 124 6.52 13.47 -8.77
C ALA A 124 5.29 13.97 -7.99
N ALA A 125 5.03 15.28 -8.04
CA ALA A 125 3.93 15.91 -7.31
C ALA A 125 2.54 15.41 -7.74
N ASP A 126 2.40 14.92 -8.97
CA ASP A 126 1.16 14.32 -9.50
C ASP A 126 0.86 12.92 -8.93
N LYS A 127 1.80 12.34 -8.16
CA LYS A 127 1.77 11.01 -7.57
C LYS A 127 1.67 9.87 -8.58
N ARG A 128 2.03 10.12 -9.84
CA ARG A 128 1.99 9.15 -10.95
C ARG A 128 3.33 9.04 -11.67
N SER A 129 3.96 10.17 -11.92
CA SER A 129 5.25 10.26 -12.60
C SER A 129 6.43 10.04 -11.66
N CYS A 130 7.56 9.65 -12.25
CA CYS A 130 8.81 9.39 -11.55
C CYS A 130 9.90 10.30 -12.10
N GLU A 131 10.39 11.20 -11.24
CA GLU A 131 11.47 12.12 -11.58
C GLU A 131 12.78 11.56 -11.06
N ALA A 132 13.87 11.78 -11.80
CA ALA A 132 15.18 11.35 -11.32
C ALA A 132 15.48 12.01 -9.97
N ALA A 133 15.78 11.20 -8.96
CA ALA A 133 16.19 11.69 -7.67
C ALA A 133 17.60 12.27 -7.77
N CYS A 134 17.92 13.26 -6.95
CA CYS A 134 19.24 13.88 -6.94
C CYS A 134 19.71 14.20 -5.52
N GLY A 135 21.02 14.32 -5.35
CA GLY A 135 21.66 14.56 -4.06
C GLY A 135 22.01 13.30 -3.28
N GLY A 136 22.35 13.48 -2.00
CA GLY A 136 22.69 12.42 -1.05
C GLY A 136 24.16 12.42 -0.60
N PHE A 137 24.51 11.45 0.26
CA PHE A 137 25.87 11.27 0.80
C PHE A 137 26.67 10.30 -0.06
N ILE A 138 27.85 10.74 -0.50
CA ILE A 138 28.76 9.93 -1.32
C ILE A 138 30.03 9.67 -0.52
N THR A 139 30.20 8.42 -0.11
CA THR A 139 31.38 7.90 0.61
C THR A 139 32.23 6.97 -0.25
N LYS A 140 31.82 6.72 -1.50
CA LYS A 140 32.59 5.91 -2.46
C LYS A 140 33.89 6.65 -2.80
N LEU A 141 34.99 5.91 -2.93
CA LEU A 141 36.30 6.48 -3.31
C LEU A 141 36.25 7.13 -4.70
N ASN A 142 35.50 6.53 -5.63
CA ASN A 142 35.40 6.95 -7.03
C ASN A 142 33.93 6.81 -7.49
N GLY A 143 33.49 7.66 -8.42
CA GLY A 143 32.18 7.56 -9.05
C GLY A 143 31.87 8.78 -9.92
N SER A 144 30.70 8.77 -10.56
CA SER A 144 30.16 9.92 -11.29
C SER A 144 28.96 10.51 -10.55
N ILE A 145 28.78 11.82 -10.69
CA ILE A 145 27.59 12.55 -10.24
C ILE A 145 26.96 13.13 -11.49
N THR A 146 25.66 12.93 -11.66
CA THR A 146 24.91 13.48 -12.78
C THR A 146 23.74 14.29 -12.25
N SER A 147 23.32 15.29 -13.02
CA SER A 147 22.03 15.94 -12.80
C SER A 147 20.90 14.92 -12.91
N PRO A 148 19.78 15.14 -12.21
CA PRO A 148 18.60 14.31 -12.39
C PRO A 148 18.17 14.34 -13.86
N GLY A 149 17.95 13.16 -14.45
CA GLY A 149 17.45 13.02 -15.82
C GLY A 149 18.53 12.86 -16.89
N TRP A 150 19.81 13.10 -16.57
CA TRP A 150 20.92 12.95 -17.51
C TRP A 150 20.90 11.58 -18.23
N PRO A 151 21.04 11.51 -19.57
CA PRO A 151 21.46 12.57 -20.49
C PRO A 151 20.34 13.46 -21.05
N ARG A 152 19.13 13.40 -20.50
CA ARG A 152 18.04 14.32 -20.86
C ARG A 152 18.14 15.60 -20.04
N GLU A 153 17.33 16.61 -20.40
CA GLU A 153 17.19 17.85 -19.65
C GLU A 153 16.80 17.58 -18.20
N TYR A 154 17.39 18.35 -17.29
CA TYR A 154 17.07 18.25 -15.88
C TYR A 154 15.68 18.85 -15.59
N PRO A 155 14.87 18.25 -14.70
CA PRO A 155 13.57 18.80 -14.35
C PRO A 155 13.70 20.16 -13.63
N PRO A 156 12.77 21.10 -13.84
CA PRO A 156 12.79 22.41 -13.19
C PRO A 156 12.49 22.29 -11.69
N ASN A 157 12.84 23.33 -10.92
CA ASN A 157 12.54 23.45 -9.48
C ASN A 157 13.13 22.33 -8.60
N LYS A 158 14.20 21.65 -9.02
CA LYS A 158 14.94 20.71 -8.17
C LYS A 158 16.00 21.42 -7.32
N ASN A 159 16.12 20.98 -6.07
CA ASN A 159 17.21 21.38 -5.17
C ASN A 159 18.05 20.15 -4.81
N CYS A 160 19.11 19.92 -5.58
CA CYS A 160 19.98 18.76 -5.44
C CYS A 160 21.18 19.10 -4.57
N ILE A 161 21.39 18.37 -3.46
CA ILE A 161 22.54 18.57 -2.57
C ILE A 161 23.34 17.27 -2.47
N TRP A 162 24.56 17.27 -2.99
CA TRP A 162 25.49 16.15 -2.87
C TRP A 162 26.54 16.45 -1.80
N GLN A 163 26.66 15.56 -0.81
CA GLN A 163 27.68 15.65 0.23
C GLN A 163 28.74 14.57 0.01
N LEU A 164 29.91 14.99 -0.46
CA LEU A 164 31.05 14.09 -0.67
C LEU A 164 31.92 14.01 0.59
N VAL A 165 32.21 12.79 1.04
CA VAL A 165 33.05 12.53 2.22
C VAL A 165 34.19 11.60 1.84
N ALA A 166 35.42 12.14 1.82
CA ALA A 166 36.63 11.36 1.57
C ALA A 166 37.28 10.90 2.89
N PRO A 167 37.92 9.71 2.93
CA PRO A 167 38.71 9.28 4.08
C PRO A 167 39.89 10.23 4.38
N THR A 168 40.43 10.14 5.60
CA THR A 168 41.64 10.90 5.99
C THR A 168 42.79 10.64 5.01
N GLN A 169 43.59 11.66 4.71
CA GLN A 169 44.68 11.67 3.71
C GLN A 169 44.25 11.75 2.24
N TYR A 170 42.96 11.58 1.92
CA TYR A 170 42.45 11.74 0.55
C TYR A 170 41.97 13.17 0.30
N ARG A 171 41.97 13.58 -0.98
CA ARG A 171 41.39 14.85 -1.45
C ARG A 171 40.32 14.54 -2.48
N ILE A 172 39.24 15.32 -2.44
CA ILE A 172 38.17 15.25 -3.43
C ILE A 172 38.61 16.06 -4.65
N THR A 173 38.61 15.42 -5.82
CA THR A 173 38.83 16.07 -7.11
C THR A 173 37.60 15.86 -7.96
N LEU A 174 37.06 16.93 -8.54
CA LEU A 174 35.94 16.88 -9.46
C LEU A 174 36.42 17.11 -10.89
N LEU A 175 35.90 16.31 -11.81
CA LEU A 175 36.11 16.44 -13.24
C LEU A 175 34.73 16.54 -13.89
N PHE A 176 34.57 17.50 -14.79
CA PHE A 176 33.33 17.69 -15.55
C PHE A 176 33.57 17.23 -16.98
N ASP A 177 32.94 16.11 -17.33
CA ASP A 177 33.02 15.57 -18.70
C ASP A 177 32.08 16.33 -19.65
N VAL A 178 30.92 16.75 -19.14
CA VAL A 178 29.92 17.56 -19.86
C VAL A 178 29.37 18.62 -18.90
N PHE A 179 29.11 19.82 -19.41
CA PHE A 179 28.53 20.91 -18.63
C PHE A 179 27.60 21.75 -19.53
N GLU A 180 26.30 21.56 -19.37
CA GLU A 180 25.26 22.33 -20.05
C GLU A 180 24.21 22.75 -19.02
N THR A 181 24.02 24.06 -18.88
CA THR A 181 23.05 24.66 -17.95
C THR A 181 22.35 25.83 -18.64
N GLU A 182 21.12 26.12 -18.25
CA GLU A 182 20.36 27.30 -18.71
C GLU A 182 21.21 28.58 -18.49
N GLY A 183 21.40 29.34 -19.57
CA GLY A 183 22.07 30.64 -19.57
C GLY A 183 21.06 31.76 -19.77
N ASN A 184 21.35 32.94 -19.23
CA ASN A 184 20.64 34.17 -19.56
C ASN A 184 21.53 34.97 -20.53
N ASP A 185 21.21 34.92 -21.82
CA ASP A 185 21.73 35.89 -22.80
C ASP A 185 20.95 37.21 -22.72
#